data_AF-A0A447N2N6-F1
#
_entry.id   AF-A0A447N2N6-F1
#
_cell.length_a   1.000
_cell.length_b   1.000
_cell.length_c   1.000
_cell.angle_alpha   90.00
_cell.angle_beta   90.00
_cell.angle_gamma   90.00
#
_symmetry.space_group_name_H-M   'P 1'
#
loop_
_entity.id
_entity.type
_entity.pdbx_description
1 polymer ?
#
loop_
_entity_poly.entity_id
_entity_poly.type
_entity_poly.pdbx_seq_one_letter_code
_entity_poly.pdbx_strand_id
1 'polypeptide(L)' 'MSMTPTLNRGLQRYIADSNSGLLGLQPEDWLDMADPVNVPGTSDQYKNWRRKLTATLEQMFADEGVNQAD' A
#
# COMPACT_ATOMS: atom_id res chain seq x y z
N MET A 1 7.76 -11.54 13.60
CA MET A 1 8.54 -10.68 12.69
C MET A 1 7.71 -9.45 12.39
N SER A 2 8.32 -8.26 12.33
CA SER A 2 7.64 -7.02 11.95
C SER A 2 7.71 -6.82 10.43
N MET A 3 6.81 -5.99 9.88
CA MET A 3 6.95 -5.51 8.50
C MET A 3 8.23 -4.69 8.37
N THR A 4 8.90 -4.78 7.21
CA THR A 4 10.10 -4.00 6.88
C THR A 4 10.02 -3.53 5.43
N PRO A 5 10.71 -2.45 5.04
CA PRO A 5 10.76 -2.00 3.64
C PRO A 5 11.25 -3.09 2.69
N THR A 6 12.20 -3.93 3.12
CA THR A 6 12.70 -5.06 2.34
C THR A 6 11.63 -6.12 2.10
N LEU A 7 10.85 -6.47 3.12
CA LEU A 7 9.76 -7.45 2.98
C LEU A 7 8.61 -6.89 2.15
N ASN A 8 8.20 -5.64 2.40
CA ASN A 8 7.16 -4.95 1.64
C ASN A 8 7.49 -4.94 0.13
N ARG A 9 8.71 -4.49 -0.22
CA ARG A 9 9.19 -4.53 -1.62
C ARG A 9 9.24 -5.95 -2.18
N GLY A 10 9.68 -6.92 -1.38
CA GLY A 10 9.73 -8.33 -1.78
C GLY A 10 8.36 -8.89 -2.16
N LEU A 11 7.31 -8.54 -1.40
CA LEU A 11 5.94 -8.95 -1.70
C LEU A 11 5.43 -8.34 -3.01
N GLN A 12 5.69 -7.06 -3.24
CA GLN A 12 5.29 -6.37 -4.48
C GLN A 12 6.06 -6.90 -5.71
N ARG A 13 7.37 -7.15 -5.58
CA ARG A 13 8.18 -7.77 -6.65
C ARG A 13 7.68 -9.16 -7.00
N TYR A 14 7.33 -9.98 -6.00
CA TYR A 14 6.84 -11.34 -6.24
C TYR A 14 5.63 -11.38 -7.20
N ILE A 15 4.69 -10.45 -7.06
CA ILE A 15 3.53 -10.35 -7.97
C ILE A 15 3.88 -9.61 -9.27
N ALA A 16 4.82 -8.68 -9.25
CA ALA A 16 5.31 -7.99 -10.45
C ALA A 16 6.07 -8.93 -11.39
N ASP A 17 6.77 -9.92 -10.85
CA ASP A 17 7.49 -10.96 -11.61
C ASP A 17 6.56 -12.07 -12.14
N SER A 18 5.26 -11.97 -11.91
CA SER A 18 4.28 -12.96 -12.38
C SER A 18 3.99 -12.82 -13.87
N ASN A 19 3.41 -13.87 -14.47
CA ASN A 19 2.98 -13.87 -15.88
C ASN A 19 1.58 -13.24 -16.08
N SER A 20 1.13 -12.38 -15.17
CA SER A 20 -0.18 -11.73 -15.27
C SER A 20 -0.14 -10.60 -16.29
N GLY A 21 -1.18 -10.48 -17.13
CA GLY A 21 -1.24 -9.41 -18.14
C GLY A 21 -1.43 -8.00 -17.56
N LEU A 22 -1.85 -7.89 -16.29
CA LEU A 22 -2.03 -6.64 -15.57
C LEU A 22 -1.58 -6.83 -14.11
N LEU A 23 -1.06 -5.76 -13.52
CA LEU A 23 -0.73 -5.64 -12.11
C LEU A 23 -1.42 -4.39 -11.54
N GLY A 24 -2.10 -4.54 -10.42
CA GLY A 24 -2.64 -3.42 -9.65
C GLY A 24 -1.90 -3.32 -8.31
N LEU A 25 -1.46 -2.11 -7.94
CA LEU A 25 -0.79 -1.84 -6.68
C LEU A 25 -1.60 -0.82 -5.88
N GLN A 26 -1.65 -1.00 -4.56
CA GLN A 26 -2.33 -0.09 -3.65
C GLN A 26 -1.34 0.94 -3.10
N PRO A 27 -1.64 2.25 -3.15
CA PRO A 27 -0.77 3.28 -2.55
C PRO A 27 -0.58 3.12 -1.04
N GLU A 28 -1.51 2.45 -0.35
CA GLU A 28 -1.34 2.08 1.05
C GLU A 28 -0.08 1.25 1.31
N ASP A 29 0.30 0.37 0.39
CA ASP A 29 1.48 -0.48 0.54
C ASP A 29 2.77 0.31 0.30
N TRP A 30 2.73 1.33 -0.56
CA TRP A 30 3.86 2.25 -0.76
C TRP A 30 4.13 3.10 0.49
N LEU A 31 3.07 3.45 1.20
CA LEU A 31 3.09 4.28 2.41
C LEU A 31 3.14 3.46 3.71
N ASP A 32 3.36 2.15 3.63
CA ASP A 32 3.41 1.19 4.75
C ASP A 32 2.25 1.33 5.76
N MET A 33 1.03 1.51 5.24
CA MET A 33 -0.15 1.75 6.06
C MET A 33 -0.76 0.45 6.60
N ALA A 34 -0.95 0.38 7.92
CA ALA A 34 -1.51 -0.81 8.58
C ALA A 34 -3.06 -0.87 8.59
N ASP A 35 -3.73 0.27 8.57
CA ASP A 35 -5.19 0.34 8.81
C ASP A 35 -6.02 0.15 7.53
N PRO A 36 -7.02 -0.76 7.54
CA PRO A 36 -7.86 -1.03 6.37
C PRO A 36 -8.79 0.15 6.05
N VAL A 37 -9.14 0.35 4.78
CA VAL A 37 -10.19 1.31 4.41
C VAL A 37 -11.60 0.77 4.72
N ASN A 38 -11.75 -0.55 4.75
CA ASN A 38 -13.01 -1.24 4.93
C ASN A 38 -12.81 -2.59 5.65
N VAL A 39 -13.68 -2.88 6.61
CA VAL A 39 -13.80 -4.18 7.28
C VAL A 39 -15.17 -4.78 6.93
N PRO A 40 -15.23 -5.81 6.06
CA PRO A 40 -16.49 -6.40 5.64
C PRO A 40 -17.36 -6.89 6.83
N GLY A 41 -18.67 -6.71 6.72
CA GLY A 41 -19.62 -7.13 7.75
C GLY A 41 -19.75 -6.18 8.95
N THR A 42 -19.20 -4.96 8.87
CA THR A 42 -19.32 -3.94 9.92
C THR A 42 -20.15 -2.73 9.46
N SER A 43 -20.81 -2.08 10.41
CA SER A 43 -21.59 -0.84 10.23
C SER A 43 -21.03 0.28 11.11
N ASP A 44 -21.29 0.24 12.43
CA ASP A 44 -20.89 1.24 13.41
C ASP A 44 -19.60 0.87 14.18
N GLN A 45 -19.13 -0.37 14.01
CA GLN A 45 -17.93 -0.89 14.68
C GLN A 45 -16.63 -0.35 14.08
N TYR A 46 -16.64 0.03 12.79
CA TYR A 46 -15.49 0.58 12.10
C TYR A 46 -15.87 1.75 11.19
N LYS A 47 -14.97 2.73 11.07
CA LYS A 47 -15.16 3.90 10.21
C LYS A 47 -14.86 3.57 8.75
N ASN A 48 -15.63 2.64 8.17
CA ASN A 48 -15.47 2.21 6.78
C ASN A 48 -15.53 3.40 5.81
N TRP A 49 -14.76 3.32 4.72
CA TRP A 49 -14.78 4.27 3.60
C TRP A 49 -14.38 5.71 3.95
N ARG A 50 -13.66 5.88 5.07
CA ARG A 50 -13.29 7.21 5.58
C ARG A 50 -11.79 7.40 5.80
N ARG A 51 -11.02 6.31 5.85
CA ARG A 51 -9.58 6.35 6.09
C ARG A 51 -8.86 6.97 4.89
N LYS A 52 -8.18 8.10 5.10
CA LYS A 52 -7.35 8.77 4.09
C LYS A 52 -5.94 8.17 4.04
N LEU A 53 -5.26 8.32 2.92
CA LEU A 53 -3.81 8.05 2.85
C LEU A 53 -3.05 8.97 3.81
N THR A 54 -1.88 8.51 4.27
CA THR A 54 -1.03 9.21 5.25
C THR A 54 -0.20 10.35 4.66
N ALA A 55 -0.10 10.42 3.32
CA ALA A 55 0.61 11.46 2.58
C ALA A 55 -0.26 12.06 1.48
N THR A 56 0.04 13.31 1.10
CA THR A 56 -0.53 13.89 -0.13
C THR A 56 0.13 13.31 -1.37
N LEU A 57 -0.45 13.57 -2.54
CA LEU A 57 0.15 13.15 -3.81
C LEU A 57 1.53 13.77 -4.02
N GLU A 58 1.68 15.06 -3.72
CA GLU A 58 2.92 15.80 -3.88
C GLU A 58 4.02 15.26 -2.96
N GLN A 59 3.67 14.91 -1.73
CA GLN A 59 4.60 14.32 -0.77
C GLN A 59 5.03 12.92 -1.21
N MET A 60 4.06 12.07 -1.56
CA MET A 60 4.31 10.69 -1.97
C MET A 60 5.17 10.62 -3.23
N PHE A 61 4.91 11.46 -4.23
CA PHE A 61 5.70 11.48 -5.46
C PHE A 61 6.97 12.33 -5.39
N ALA A 62 7.26 12.99 -4.26
CA ALA A 62 8.56 13.60 -3.99
C ALA A 62 9.46 12.70 -3.11
N ASP A 63 8.93 11.61 -2.55
CA ASP A 63 9.66 10.67 -1.71
C ASP A 63 10.57 9.76 -2.56
N GLU A 64 11.86 9.68 -2.20
CA GLU A 64 12.82 8.85 -2.94
C GLU A 64 12.53 7.35 -2.79
N GLY A 65 12.02 6.90 -1.65
CA GLY A 65 11.68 5.50 -1.41
C GLY A 65 10.50 5.02 -2.25
N VAL A 66 9.53 5.91 -2.55
CA VAL A 66 8.42 5.63 -3.46
C VAL A 66 8.87 5.65 -4.92
N ASN A 67 9.76 6.57 -5.31
CA ASN A 67 10.21 6.73 -6.70
C ASN A 67 11.38 5.83 -7.09
N GLN A 68 11.97 5.10 -6.14
CA GLN A 68 13.15 4.29 -6.42
C GLN A 68 12.82 3.21 -7.45
N ALA A 69 13.34 3.38 -8.65
CA ALA A 69 13.46 2.30 -9.62
C ALA A 69 14.67 1.44 -9.23
N ASP A 70 14.49 0.12 -9.23
CA ASP A 70 15.61 -0.83 -9.16
C ASP A 70 16.45 -0.82 -10.44
#